data_AF-A0A8J6AFW5-F1
#
_entry.id   AF-A0A8J6AFW5-F1
#
_cell.length_a   1.000
_cell.length_b   1.000
_cell.length_c   1.000
_cell.angle_alpha   90.00
_cell.angle_beta   90.00
_cell.angle_gamma   90.00
#
_symmetry.space_group_name_H-M   'P 1'
#
loop_
_entity.id
_entity.type
_entity.pdbx_description
1 polymer ?
#
loop_
_entity_poly.entity_id
_entity_poly.type
_entity_poly.pdbx_seq_one_letter_code
_entity_poly.pdbx_strand_id
1 'polypeptide(L)'
;MVAGGRSEDPGSLVVSTEKDNCKRATPGATRTEVEGTRLSAKCNMTEDSQRNFRSVYYEKVGFRGVEEKKSLEILLKDDRLGEFHIEKLCTFSQRFPLPSMYRALVWKVLLGILPPHHESHAQVMMYRKEQYSDVLHALNVVRFVSNATPQVEVYLRMYQLESGKLPRSSSFPLETEDEVFLAIAKAMEEMVEDSVDCYWIIRCFVNQLNNKYREALPQLVRDALLAAQW
;
A
#
# COMPACT_ATOMS: atom_id res chain seq x y z
N MET A 1 -23.29 37.19 61.61
CA MET A 1 -23.05 36.63 62.96
C MET A 1 -22.33 35.30 62.79
N VAL A 2 -21.25 35.05 63.56
CA VAL A 2 -20.68 33.74 63.99
C VAL A 2 -20.53 32.65 62.89
N ALA A 3 -19.34 32.42 62.31
CA ALA A 3 -18.17 31.66 62.83
C ALA A 3 -18.40 30.12 62.93
N GLY A 4 -17.42 29.21 62.74
CA GLY A 4 -15.98 29.33 62.42
C GLY A 4 -15.25 27.97 62.52
N GLY A 5 -13.95 27.92 62.19
CA GLY A 5 -13.08 26.71 62.21
C GLY A 5 -12.72 26.19 60.80
N ARG A 6 -11.47 26.03 60.31
CA ARG A 6 -10.13 25.78 60.92
C ARG A 6 -10.11 24.54 61.82
N SER A 7 -9.17 23.59 61.71
CA SER A 7 -7.98 23.42 60.84
C SER A 7 -7.58 21.90 60.78
N GLU A 8 -6.43 21.39 60.31
CA GLU A 8 -5.09 21.89 59.91
C GLU A 8 -4.39 20.88 58.94
N ASP A 9 -3.22 21.24 58.38
CA ASP A 9 -2.20 20.39 57.72
C ASP A 9 -0.97 20.34 58.70
N PRO A 10 -0.01 19.35 58.71
CA PRO A 10 0.97 19.25 57.61
C PRO A 10 1.80 17.94 57.41
N GLY A 11 2.35 17.79 56.20
CA GLY A 11 3.69 17.21 55.94
C GLY A 11 3.82 15.67 55.86
N SER A 12 4.90 15.08 55.35
CA SER A 12 6.10 15.59 54.63
C SER A 12 6.88 14.37 54.09
N LEU A 13 7.53 14.49 52.91
CA LEU A 13 8.62 13.64 52.31
C LEU A 13 8.72 12.13 52.70
N VAL A 14 8.94 11.21 51.77
CA VAL A 14 10.27 10.94 51.17
C VAL A 14 10.14 10.32 49.77
N VAL A 15 10.94 10.81 48.83
CA VAL A 15 11.23 10.14 47.55
C VAL A 15 12.38 9.18 47.74
N SER A 16 12.16 7.89 47.42
CA SER A 16 13.21 6.88 47.33
C SER A 16 13.13 6.18 45.98
N THR A 17 13.97 6.58 45.03
CA THR A 17 14.42 5.71 43.94
C THR A 17 15.94 5.65 43.95
N GLU A 18 16.46 4.45 43.74
CA GLU A 18 17.79 4.04 44.16
C GLU A 18 18.63 3.66 42.92
N LYS A 19 19.97 3.80 43.03
CA LYS A 19 21.00 3.23 42.15
C LYS A 19 21.32 3.98 40.84
N ASP A 20 22.10 5.04 40.98
CA ASP A 20 23.17 5.37 40.02
C ASP A 20 24.54 5.24 40.71
N ASN A 21 25.28 4.16 40.43
CA ASN A 21 26.73 4.09 40.69
C ASN A 21 27.42 2.97 39.90
N CYS A 22 27.92 3.28 38.70
CA CYS A 22 28.81 2.37 37.96
C CYS A 22 30.19 3.00 37.67
N LYS A 23 31.09 2.86 38.65
CA LYS A 23 32.50 2.48 38.47
C LYS A 23 33.32 3.23 37.40
N ARG A 24 33.90 4.35 37.83
CA ARG A 24 35.35 4.68 37.79
C ARG A 24 36.24 3.75 36.93
N ALA A 25 36.87 4.30 35.89
CA ALA A 25 37.78 3.60 34.97
C ALA A 25 39.20 4.22 34.94
N THR A 26 40.11 3.58 34.20
CA THR A 26 41.56 3.88 33.96
C THR A 26 42.55 3.38 35.04
N PRO A 27 43.85 3.15 34.72
CA PRO A 27 44.52 3.23 33.41
C PRO A 27 45.40 2.00 32.98
N GLY A 28 45.68 1.90 31.68
CA GLY A 28 47.04 1.67 31.14
C GLY A 28 47.66 0.26 31.10
N ALA A 29 47.89 -0.26 29.89
CA ALA A 29 48.99 -1.17 29.54
C ALA A 29 49.40 -0.95 28.06
N THR A 30 50.68 -1.14 27.72
CA THR A 30 51.28 -0.71 26.43
C THR A 30 52.03 -1.83 25.71
N ARG A 31 52.18 -1.68 24.38
CA ARG A 31 53.02 -2.50 23.45
C ARG A 31 52.60 -3.99 23.31
N THR A 32 52.91 -4.68 22.21
CA THR A 32 54.02 -4.50 21.24
C THR A 32 53.63 -4.92 19.83
N GLU A 33 54.23 -4.30 18.81
CA GLU A 33 54.22 -4.77 17.41
C GLU A 33 55.11 -6.01 17.24
N VAL A 34 54.70 -6.94 16.38
CA VAL A 34 55.62 -7.81 15.60
C VAL A 34 54.99 -8.03 14.22
N GLU A 35 55.71 -7.64 13.16
CA GLU A 35 55.30 -7.90 11.78
C GLU A 35 55.44 -9.39 11.44
N GLY A 36 54.50 -9.91 10.64
CA GLY A 36 54.52 -11.29 10.15
C GLY A 36 53.87 -11.38 8.77
N THR A 37 54.70 -11.26 7.72
CA THR A 37 54.27 -11.35 6.33
C THR A 37 53.57 -12.68 6.03
N ARG A 38 52.26 -12.63 5.74
CA ARG A 38 51.55 -13.71 5.07
C ARG A 38 50.71 -13.14 3.94
N LEU A 39 51.08 -13.51 2.71
CA LEU A 39 50.29 -13.26 1.51
C LEU A 39 48.94 -13.99 1.64
N SER A 40 47.94 -13.29 2.16
CA SER A 40 46.54 -13.72 2.10
C SER A 40 45.89 -13.05 0.91
N ALA A 41 45.32 -13.84 0.01
CA ALA A 41 44.46 -13.33 -1.04
C ALA A 41 43.34 -12.47 -0.40
N LYS A 42 43.28 -11.19 -0.77
CA LYS A 42 42.10 -10.37 -0.49
C LYS A 42 40.99 -10.81 -1.45
N CYS A 43 40.28 -11.87 -1.07
CA CYS A 43 38.88 -11.99 -1.47
C CYS A 43 38.17 -10.74 -0.93
N ASN A 44 37.57 -9.94 -1.80
CA ASN A 44 36.73 -8.80 -1.40
C ASN A 44 35.43 -9.31 -0.75
N MET A 45 35.55 -9.80 0.49
CA MET A 45 34.42 -10.11 1.37
C MET A 45 33.90 -8.81 1.99
N THR A 46 33.46 -7.87 1.14
CA THR A 46 33.05 -6.51 1.55
C THR A 46 31.72 -6.06 0.95
N GLU A 47 30.81 -7.00 0.63
CA GLU A 47 29.42 -6.68 0.26
C GLU A 47 28.35 -7.46 1.05
N ASP A 48 28.63 -8.65 1.59
CA ASP A 48 27.61 -9.43 2.34
C ASP A 48 27.52 -9.10 3.85
N SER A 49 28.48 -8.36 4.42
CA SER A 49 28.51 -8.09 5.88
C SER A 49 27.45 -7.09 6.37
N GLN A 50 26.60 -6.56 5.50
CA GLN A 50 25.46 -5.70 5.85
C GLN A 50 24.10 -6.22 5.37
N ARG A 51 23.98 -7.49 4.98
CA ARG A 51 22.65 -8.13 5.04
C ARG A 51 22.26 -8.22 6.50
N ASN A 52 21.23 -7.45 6.88
CA ASN A 52 20.77 -7.32 8.26
C ASN A 52 20.62 -8.72 8.90
N PHE A 53 21.37 -9.01 9.96
CA PHE A 53 21.32 -10.33 10.61
C PHE A 53 19.90 -10.74 11.02
N ARG A 54 19.01 -9.76 11.22
CA ARG A 54 17.59 -9.96 11.49
C ARG A 54 16.83 -10.47 10.26
N SER A 55 17.03 -9.90 9.07
CA SER A 55 16.38 -10.39 7.84
C SER A 55 16.84 -11.81 7.49
N VAL A 56 18.14 -12.11 7.64
CA VAL A 56 18.70 -13.46 7.46
C VAL A 56 18.09 -14.46 8.45
N TYR A 57 17.88 -14.08 9.72
CA TYR A 57 17.17 -14.92 10.69
C TYR A 57 15.72 -15.14 10.26
N TYR A 58 14.97 -14.07 9.98
CA TYR A 58 13.57 -14.16 9.61
C TYR A 58 13.35 -14.99 8.33
N GLU A 59 14.21 -14.86 7.33
CA GLU A 59 14.17 -15.69 6.12
C GLU A 59 14.42 -17.17 6.43
N LYS A 60 15.41 -17.50 7.28
CA LYS A 60 15.68 -18.88 7.71
C LYS A 60 14.54 -19.51 8.51
N VAL A 61 13.77 -18.72 9.25
CA VAL A 61 12.58 -19.19 9.98
C VAL A 61 11.26 -19.01 9.21
N GLY A 62 11.32 -18.73 7.91
CA GLY A 62 10.15 -18.65 7.01
C GLY A 62 9.39 -17.31 6.98
N PHE A 63 9.78 -16.35 7.82
CA PHE A 63 9.19 -15.01 7.91
C PHE A 63 9.82 -14.03 6.90
N ARG A 64 9.65 -14.28 5.60
CA ARG A 64 10.05 -13.31 4.56
C ARG A 64 9.17 -12.06 4.59
N GLY A 65 9.68 -10.90 4.17
CA GLY A 65 8.89 -9.67 4.05
C GLY A 65 8.72 -8.84 5.34
N VAL A 66 9.36 -9.20 6.46
CA VAL A 66 9.16 -8.53 7.76
C VAL A 66 9.73 -7.12 7.82
N GLU A 67 10.82 -6.84 7.11
CA GLU A 67 11.44 -5.50 7.09
C GLU A 67 10.73 -4.63 6.06
N GLU A 68 10.37 -5.22 4.91
CA GLU A 68 9.59 -4.64 3.83
C GLU A 68 8.19 -4.19 4.31
N LYS A 69 7.49 -5.02 5.10
CA LYS A 69 6.22 -4.64 5.73
C LYS A 69 6.38 -3.42 6.64
N LYS A 70 7.44 -3.39 7.47
CA LYS A 70 7.71 -2.25 8.36
C LYS A 70 8.06 -0.99 7.57
N SER A 71 8.85 -1.09 6.51
CA SER A 71 9.15 0.02 5.60
C SER A 71 7.88 0.57 4.94
N LEU A 72 6.96 -0.30 4.51
CA LEU A 72 5.66 0.12 3.97
C LEU A 72 4.78 0.78 5.04
N GLU A 73 4.71 0.23 6.26
CA GLU A 73 3.98 0.84 7.38
C GLU A 73 4.54 2.21 7.79
N ILE A 74 5.85 2.41 7.71
CA ILE A 74 6.50 3.72 7.95
C ILE A 74 6.12 4.68 6.83
N LEU A 75 6.17 4.24 5.57
CA LEU A 75 5.80 5.06 4.42
C LEU A 75 4.34 5.50 4.50
N LEU A 76 3.40 4.58 4.75
CA LEU A 76 1.97 4.85 4.88
C LEU A 76 1.60 5.79 6.05
N LYS A 77 2.51 6.04 6.99
CA LYS A 77 2.35 6.97 8.13
C LYS A 77 3.03 8.32 7.91
N ASP A 78 3.70 8.54 6.77
CA ASP A 78 4.47 9.76 6.52
C ASP A 78 3.67 10.79 5.71
N ASP A 79 3.06 11.76 6.41
CA ASP A 79 2.25 12.84 5.84
C ASP A 79 3.05 13.92 5.05
N ARG A 80 4.37 13.74 4.87
CA ARG A 80 5.20 14.74 4.19
C ARG A 80 5.00 14.75 2.67
N LEU A 81 4.40 15.84 2.18
CA LEU A 81 4.34 16.28 0.78
C LEU A 81 3.98 15.17 -0.22
N GLY A 82 2.67 15.02 -0.46
CA GLY A 82 2.06 13.87 -1.13
C GLY A 82 2.67 13.40 -2.46
N GLU A 83 3.29 14.27 -3.25
CA GLU A 83 3.94 13.89 -4.52
C GLU A 83 5.18 13.00 -4.29
N PHE A 84 6.09 13.41 -3.41
CA PHE A 84 7.27 12.62 -3.02
C PHE A 84 6.90 11.33 -2.26
N HIS A 85 5.75 11.33 -1.59
CA HIS A 85 5.18 10.12 -0.99
C HIS A 85 4.75 9.10 -2.06
N ILE A 86 4.05 9.54 -3.12
CA ILE A 86 3.63 8.66 -4.23
C ILE A 86 4.85 8.04 -4.92
N GLU A 87 5.90 8.82 -5.20
CA GLU A 87 7.12 8.31 -5.86
C GLU A 87 7.80 7.17 -5.07
N LYS A 88 7.90 7.32 -3.75
CA LYS A 88 8.41 6.26 -2.86
C LYS A 88 7.52 5.02 -2.90
N LEU A 89 6.20 5.20 -2.94
CA LEU A 89 5.24 4.10 -2.95
C LEU A 89 5.26 3.34 -4.28
N CYS A 90 5.42 4.05 -5.40
CA CYS A 90 5.74 3.48 -6.72
C CYS A 90 7.05 2.67 -6.66
N THR A 91 8.13 3.28 -6.17
CA THR A 91 9.45 2.64 -6.08
C THR A 91 9.44 1.38 -5.21
N PHE A 92 8.70 1.41 -4.09
CA PHE A 92 8.48 0.24 -3.25
C PHE A 92 7.73 -0.86 -4.01
N SER A 93 6.61 -0.51 -4.65
CA SER A 93 5.76 -1.47 -5.38
C SER A 93 6.44 -2.09 -6.61
N GLN A 94 7.43 -1.42 -7.19
CA GLN A 94 8.27 -1.95 -8.27
C GLN A 94 9.37 -2.90 -7.77
N ARG A 95 9.81 -2.77 -6.52
CA ARG A 95 10.90 -3.57 -5.93
C ARG A 95 10.42 -4.74 -5.09
N PHE A 96 9.27 -4.61 -4.44
CA PHE A 96 8.77 -5.56 -3.45
C PHE A 96 7.29 -5.87 -3.66
N PRO A 97 6.86 -7.13 -3.50
CA PRO A 97 5.45 -7.48 -3.59
C PRO A 97 4.67 -6.85 -2.43
N LEU A 98 3.53 -6.23 -2.73
CA LEU A 98 2.68 -5.62 -1.71
C LEU A 98 2.05 -6.69 -0.80
N PRO A 99 2.18 -6.56 0.54
CA PRO A 99 1.45 -7.41 1.49
C PRO A 99 -0.05 -7.31 1.26
N SER A 100 -0.77 -8.43 1.27
CA SER A 100 -2.18 -8.48 0.84
C SER A 100 -3.09 -7.49 1.59
N MET A 101 -2.91 -7.33 2.90
CA MET A 101 -3.65 -6.37 3.73
C MET A 101 -3.49 -4.90 3.32
N TYR A 102 -2.43 -4.54 2.59
CA TYR A 102 -2.17 -3.16 2.14
C TYR A 102 -2.40 -2.98 0.64
N ARG A 103 -2.64 -4.05 -0.13
CA ARG A 103 -2.70 -4.00 -1.61
C ARG A 103 -3.79 -3.05 -2.09
N ALA A 104 -5.02 -3.20 -1.62
CA ALA A 104 -6.15 -2.34 -2.00
C ALA A 104 -5.90 -0.86 -1.62
N LEU A 105 -5.37 -0.59 -0.42
CA LEU A 105 -5.04 0.78 0.02
C LEU A 105 -3.99 1.42 -0.88
N VAL A 106 -2.87 0.73 -1.11
CA VAL A 106 -1.76 1.22 -1.95
C VAL A 106 -2.24 1.44 -3.39
N TRP A 107 -3.01 0.51 -3.95
CA TRP A 107 -3.59 0.69 -5.28
C TRP A 107 -4.54 1.88 -5.35
N LYS A 108 -5.39 2.11 -4.35
CA LYS A 108 -6.26 3.30 -4.32
C LYS A 108 -5.49 4.62 -4.29
N VAL A 109 -4.36 4.70 -3.58
CA VAL A 109 -3.50 5.89 -3.59
C VAL A 109 -2.78 6.03 -4.94
N LEU A 110 -2.14 4.97 -5.45
CA LEU A 110 -1.39 5.01 -6.71
C LEU A 110 -2.27 5.22 -7.97
N LEU A 111 -3.53 4.81 -7.92
CA LEU A 111 -4.52 5.03 -8.97
C LEU A 111 -5.22 6.40 -8.88
N GLY A 112 -4.94 7.21 -7.84
CA GLY A 112 -5.56 8.51 -7.61
C GLY A 112 -7.04 8.44 -7.16
N ILE A 113 -7.49 7.29 -6.66
CA ILE A 113 -8.83 7.12 -6.08
C ILE A 113 -8.87 7.80 -4.70
N LEU A 114 -7.78 7.67 -3.95
CA LEU A 114 -7.53 8.33 -2.66
C LEU A 114 -6.42 9.38 -2.80
N PRO A 115 -6.53 10.52 -2.10
CA PRO A 115 -5.44 11.50 -2.01
C PRO A 115 -4.27 10.96 -1.18
N PRO A 116 -3.07 11.56 -1.24
CA PRO A 116 -1.95 11.16 -0.40
C PRO A 116 -2.20 11.32 1.12
N HIS A 117 -3.00 12.31 1.50
CA HIS A 117 -3.30 12.64 2.90
C HIS A 117 -4.34 11.65 3.49
N HIS A 118 -3.94 10.83 4.46
CA HIS A 118 -4.79 9.76 5.00
C HIS A 118 -6.04 10.28 5.74
N GLU A 119 -5.95 11.45 6.36
CA GLU A 119 -7.07 12.09 7.07
C GLU A 119 -8.31 12.28 6.16
N SER A 120 -8.07 12.54 4.87
CA SER A 120 -9.13 12.72 3.87
C SER A 120 -9.70 11.40 3.34
N HIS A 121 -9.10 10.24 3.63
CA HIS A 121 -9.49 8.96 3.01
C HIS A 121 -10.92 8.56 3.34
N ALA A 122 -11.36 8.74 4.59
CA ALA A 122 -12.71 8.39 5.01
C ALA A 122 -13.77 9.22 4.25
N GLN A 123 -13.57 10.53 4.16
CA GLN A 123 -14.49 11.44 3.45
C GLN A 123 -14.49 11.19 1.93
N VAL A 124 -13.32 10.94 1.33
CA VAL A 124 -13.24 10.62 -0.11
C VAL A 124 -13.91 9.28 -0.39
N MET A 125 -13.72 8.24 0.43
CA MET A 125 -14.42 6.97 0.27
C MET A 125 -15.93 7.10 0.44
N MET A 126 -16.42 8.00 1.30
CA MET A 126 -17.85 8.29 1.44
C MET A 126 -18.44 8.77 0.10
N TYR A 127 -17.84 9.79 -0.52
CA TYR A 127 -18.28 10.28 -1.84
C TYR A 127 -18.16 9.22 -2.94
N ARG A 128 -17.11 8.38 -2.91
CA ARG A 128 -16.93 7.26 -3.85
C ARG A 128 -18.00 6.18 -3.69
N LYS A 129 -18.51 5.97 -2.47
CA LYS A 129 -19.60 5.04 -2.15
C LYS A 129 -20.97 5.61 -2.53
N GLU A 130 -21.20 6.90 -2.30
CA GLU A 130 -22.40 7.61 -2.76
C GLU A 130 -22.52 7.53 -4.29
N GLN A 131 -21.47 7.96 -5.01
CA GLN A 131 -21.43 7.88 -6.48
C GLN A 131 -21.61 6.45 -7.02
N TYR A 132 -21.00 5.45 -6.39
CA TYR A 132 -21.23 4.04 -6.73
C TYR A 132 -22.72 3.66 -6.57
N SER A 133 -23.34 4.07 -5.47
CA SER A 133 -24.73 3.74 -5.14
C SER A 133 -25.71 4.42 -6.09
N ASP A 134 -25.46 5.68 -6.45
CA ASP A 134 -26.30 6.45 -7.38
C ASP A 134 -26.28 5.87 -8.80
N VAL A 135 -25.09 5.55 -9.32
CA VAL A 135 -24.92 4.94 -10.65
C VAL A 135 -25.55 3.54 -10.69
N LEU A 136 -25.35 2.73 -9.64
CA LEU A 136 -26.00 1.42 -9.52
C LEU A 136 -27.53 1.54 -9.42
N HIS A 137 -28.04 2.52 -8.67
CA HIS A 137 -29.47 2.77 -8.55
C HIS A 137 -30.07 3.20 -9.90
N ALA A 138 -29.43 4.11 -10.62
CA ALA A 138 -29.85 4.54 -11.94
C ALA A 138 -29.98 3.35 -12.91
N LEU A 139 -28.99 2.45 -12.95
CA LEU A 139 -29.03 1.24 -13.78
C LEU A 139 -30.16 0.27 -13.42
N ASN A 140 -30.50 0.14 -12.13
CA ASN A 140 -31.66 -0.65 -11.69
C ASN A 140 -32.98 0.01 -12.12
N VAL A 141 -33.11 1.33 -12.00
CA VAL A 141 -34.30 2.09 -12.43
C VAL A 141 -34.54 1.96 -13.94
N VAL A 142 -33.48 2.07 -14.76
CA VAL A 142 -33.57 1.84 -16.21
C VAL A 142 -33.55 0.36 -16.62
N ARG A 143 -33.57 -0.57 -15.65
CA ARG A 143 -33.61 -2.03 -15.84
C ARG A 143 -32.45 -2.61 -16.67
N PHE A 144 -31.28 -1.97 -16.61
CA PHE A 144 -30.06 -2.47 -17.23
C PHE A 144 -29.36 -3.55 -16.41
N VAL A 145 -29.57 -3.54 -15.09
CA VAL A 145 -29.06 -4.55 -14.14
C VAL A 145 -30.19 -4.98 -13.20
N SER A 146 -29.96 -6.10 -12.53
CA SER A 146 -30.84 -6.66 -11.50
C SER A 146 -30.03 -7.52 -10.53
N ASN A 147 -30.67 -8.02 -9.46
CA ASN A 147 -30.04 -8.92 -8.49
C ASN A 147 -29.53 -10.26 -9.09
N ALA A 148 -29.93 -10.60 -10.32
CA ALA A 148 -29.44 -11.78 -11.05
C ALA A 148 -28.27 -11.48 -12.01
N THR A 149 -27.86 -10.21 -12.13
CA THR A 149 -26.77 -9.78 -13.01
C THR A 149 -25.42 -10.03 -12.34
N PRO A 150 -24.44 -10.71 -12.99
CA PRO A 150 -23.12 -10.91 -12.42
C PRO A 150 -22.43 -9.60 -12.05
N GLN A 151 -21.71 -9.57 -10.93
CA GLN A 151 -21.13 -8.33 -10.39
C GLN A 151 -20.11 -7.68 -11.36
N VAL A 152 -19.35 -8.48 -12.12
CA VAL A 152 -18.48 -7.98 -13.20
C VAL A 152 -19.23 -7.32 -14.36
N GLU A 153 -20.43 -7.78 -14.69
CA GLU A 153 -21.30 -7.13 -15.68
C GLU A 153 -21.91 -5.85 -15.12
N VAL A 154 -22.27 -5.83 -13.83
CA VAL A 154 -22.69 -4.61 -13.14
C VAL A 154 -21.59 -3.54 -13.24
N TYR A 155 -20.33 -3.88 -12.95
CA TYR A 155 -19.19 -2.96 -13.12
C TYR A 155 -19.05 -2.44 -14.54
N LEU A 156 -19.21 -3.31 -15.56
CA LEU A 156 -19.19 -2.88 -16.96
C LEU A 156 -20.31 -1.86 -17.25
N ARG A 157 -21.56 -2.14 -16.83
CA ARG A 157 -22.68 -1.22 -17.08
C ARG A 157 -22.52 0.10 -16.34
N MET A 158 -21.94 0.10 -15.13
CA MET A 158 -21.59 1.32 -14.39
C MET A 158 -20.54 2.14 -15.15
N TYR A 159 -19.48 1.50 -15.64
CA TYR A 159 -18.44 2.16 -16.43
C TYR A 159 -18.99 2.73 -17.76
N GLN A 160 -19.83 1.98 -18.46
CA GLN A 160 -20.50 2.43 -19.69
C GLN A 160 -21.43 3.63 -19.43
N LEU A 161 -22.17 3.65 -18.32
CA LEU A 161 -23.02 4.78 -17.94
C LEU A 161 -22.18 6.02 -17.60
N GLU A 162 -21.15 5.90 -16.76
CA GLU A 162 -20.29 7.03 -16.40
C GLU A 162 -19.45 7.58 -17.56
N SER A 163 -19.15 6.76 -18.57
CA SER A 163 -18.44 7.19 -19.79
C SER A 163 -19.36 7.71 -20.90
N GLY A 164 -20.68 7.70 -20.69
CA GLY A 164 -21.66 8.09 -21.71
C GLY A 164 -21.78 7.10 -22.88
N LYS A 165 -21.22 5.89 -22.73
CA LYS A 165 -21.22 4.79 -23.73
C LYS A 165 -22.33 3.75 -23.48
N LEU A 166 -23.25 3.95 -22.53
CA LEU A 166 -24.28 2.95 -22.22
C LEU A 166 -25.12 2.63 -23.48
N PRO A 167 -25.21 1.34 -23.89
CA PRO A 167 -26.02 0.95 -25.04
C PRO A 167 -27.50 1.28 -24.87
N ARG A 168 -28.29 1.20 -25.95
CA ARG A 168 -29.75 1.40 -25.88
C ARG A 168 -30.51 0.24 -25.24
N SER A 169 -29.93 -0.97 -25.25
CA SER A 169 -30.45 -2.15 -24.56
C SER A 169 -29.30 -3.05 -24.12
N SER A 170 -29.52 -3.85 -23.07
CA SER A 170 -28.57 -4.85 -22.58
C SER A 170 -28.26 -5.96 -23.60
N SER A 171 -29.12 -6.12 -24.61
CA SER A 171 -28.98 -7.08 -25.71
C SER A 171 -28.05 -6.66 -26.86
N PHE A 172 -27.45 -5.46 -26.81
CA PHE A 172 -26.42 -5.10 -27.77
C PHE A 172 -25.17 -5.98 -27.58
N PRO A 173 -24.52 -6.44 -28.66
CA PRO A 173 -23.23 -7.13 -28.57
C PRO A 173 -22.20 -6.27 -27.83
N LEU A 174 -21.29 -6.95 -27.10
CA LEU A 174 -20.16 -6.30 -26.46
C LEU A 174 -19.13 -5.85 -27.50
N GLU A 175 -18.51 -4.71 -27.28
CA GLU A 175 -17.34 -4.29 -28.04
C GLU A 175 -16.06 -4.94 -27.49
N THR A 176 -14.99 -5.00 -28.28
CA THR A 176 -13.70 -5.56 -27.81
C THR A 176 -13.15 -4.81 -26.59
N GLU A 177 -13.44 -3.51 -26.44
CA GLU A 177 -13.10 -2.74 -25.23
C GLU A 177 -13.86 -3.27 -23.98
N ASP A 178 -15.12 -3.68 -24.14
CA ASP A 178 -15.95 -4.23 -23.06
C ASP A 178 -15.48 -5.62 -22.63
N GLU A 179 -15.06 -6.46 -23.59
CA GLU A 179 -14.50 -7.79 -23.30
C GLU A 179 -13.19 -7.69 -22.50
N VAL A 180 -12.31 -6.75 -22.87
CA VAL A 180 -11.08 -6.45 -22.11
C VAL A 180 -11.42 -5.91 -20.71
N PHE A 181 -12.41 -5.02 -20.59
CA PHE A 181 -12.89 -4.55 -19.29
C PHE A 181 -13.38 -5.71 -18.42
N LEU A 182 -14.20 -6.62 -18.96
CA LEU A 182 -14.74 -7.78 -18.23
C LEU A 182 -13.63 -8.76 -17.81
N ALA A 183 -12.61 -8.96 -18.64
CA ALA A 183 -11.45 -9.78 -18.28
C ALA A 183 -10.68 -9.18 -17.09
N ILE A 184 -10.46 -7.86 -17.10
CA ILE A 184 -9.85 -7.14 -15.97
C ILE A 184 -10.74 -7.19 -14.73
N ALA A 185 -12.06 -6.99 -14.88
CA ALA A 185 -13.01 -7.00 -13.77
C ALA A 185 -13.04 -8.35 -13.05
N LYS A 186 -13.07 -9.46 -13.79
CA LYS A 186 -12.99 -10.83 -13.24
C LYS A 186 -11.68 -11.06 -12.47
N ALA A 187 -10.55 -10.57 -12.98
CA ALA A 187 -9.27 -10.69 -12.28
C ALA A 187 -9.21 -9.82 -11.00
N MET A 188 -9.86 -8.65 -10.99
CA MET A 188 -9.89 -7.75 -9.84
C MET A 188 -10.85 -8.22 -8.73
N GLU A 189 -11.95 -8.87 -9.08
CA GLU A 189 -12.92 -9.46 -8.13
C GLU A 189 -12.26 -10.50 -7.22
N GLU A 190 -11.37 -11.33 -7.76
CA GLU A 190 -10.55 -12.30 -6.99
C GLU A 190 -9.47 -11.63 -6.10
N MET A 191 -9.20 -10.33 -6.27
CA MET A 191 -8.12 -9.61 -5.59
C MET A 191 -8.59 -8.54 -4.60
N VAL A 192 -9.86 -8.10 -4.69
CA VAL A 192 -10.42 -6.99 -3.92
C VAL A 192 -11.84 -7.33 -3.46
N GLU A 193 -11.99 -7.63 -2.17
CA GLU A 193 -13.25 -8.09 -1.55
C GLU A 193 -14.36 -7.01 -1.50
N ASP A 194 -14.00 -5.74 -1.26
CA ASP A 194 -14.99 -4.66 -1.20
C ASP A 194 -15.41 -4.23 -2.61
N SER A 195 -16.72 -4.28 -2.87
CA SER A 195 -17.26 -4.08 -4.22
C SER A 195 -17.15 -2.64 -4.73
N VAL A 196 -17.06 -1.64 -3.84
CA VAL A 196 -16.86 -0.23 -4.19
C VAL A 196 -15.38 -0.02 -4.55
N ASP A 197 -14.46 -0.48 -3.70
CA ASP A 197 -13.02 -0.45 -3.97
C ASP A 197 -12.68 -1.17 -5.28
N CYS A 198 -13.24 -2.36 -5.50
CA CYS A 198 -13.05 -3.15 -6.72
C CYS A 198 -13.48 -2.37 -7.96
N TYR A 199 -14.70 -1.80 -7.97
CA TYR A 199 -15.18 -0.96 -9.08
C TYR A 199 -14.24 0.21 -9.39
N TRP A 200 -13.86 0.97 -8.35
CA TRP A 200 -13.01 2.15 -8.51
C TRP A 200 -11.60 1.78 -8.99
N ILE A 201 -11.03 0.67 -8.51
CA ILE A 201 -9.75 0.13 -8.96
C ILE A 201 -9.82 -0.29 -10.43
N ILE A 202 -10.84 -1.07 -10.84
CA ILE A 202 -11.03 -1.46 -12.25
C ILE A 202 -11.14 -0.21 -13.13
N ARG A 203 -12.03 0.73 -12.78
CA ARG A 203 -12.27 1.96 -13.55
C ARG A 203 -10.99 2.77 -13.73
N CYS A 204 -10.26 3.04 -12.65
CA CYS A 204 -9.04 3.85 -12.72
C CYS A 204 -7.89 3.11 -13.42
N PHE A 205 -7.79 1.78 -13.26
CA PHE A 205 -6.80 0.96 -13.97
C PHE A 205 -7.04 0.97 -15.48
N VAL A 206 -8.26 0.67 -15.94
CA VAL A 206 -8.63 0.76 -17.37
C VAL A 206 -8.42 2.18 -17.91
N ASN A 207 -8.74 3.21 -17.13
CA ASN A 207 -8.49 4.59 -17.50
C ASN A 207 -6.97 4.90 -17.65
N GLN A 208 -6.08 4.28 -16.86
CA GLN A 208 -4.64 4.41 -17.08
C GLN A 208 -4.17 3.67 -18.34
N LEU A 209 -4.72 2.49 -18.64
CA LEU A 209 -4.43 1.77 -19.89
C LEU A 209 -4.79 2.61 -21.11
N ASN A 210 -6.01 3.17 -21.13
CA ASN A 210 -6.55 3.89 -22.28
C ASN A 210 -5.96 5.30 -22.47
N ASN A 211 -5.35 5.90 -21.43
CA ASN A 211 -4.74 7.22 -21.50
C ASN A 211 -3.21 7.15 -21.35
N LYS A 212 -2.71 6.86 -20.14
CA LYS A 212 -1.28 6.94 -19.79
C LYS A 212 -0.42 5.95 -20.56
N TYR A 213 -0.92 4.73 -20.79
CA TYR A 213 -0.14 3.65 -21.41
C TYR A 213 -0.57 3.35 -22.85
N ARG A 214 -1.48 4.12 -23.45
CA ARG A 214 -2.09 3.84 -24.77
C ARG A 214 -1.06 3.56 -25.87
N GLU A 215 0.01 4.35 -25.92
CA GLU A 215 1.07 4.23 -26.92
C GLU A 215 2.12 3.17 -26.55
N ALA A 216 2.31 2.90 -25.26
CA ALA A 216 3.26 1.91 -24.75
C ALA A 216 2.70 0.47 -24.77
N LEU A 217 1.38 0.30 -24.69
CA LEU A 217 0.71 -1.00 -24.61
C LEU A 217 1.05 -1.96 -25.77
N PRO A 218 1.06 -1.53 -27.05
CA PRO A 218 1.45 -2.41 -28.15
C PRO A 218 2.89 -2.93 -28.03
N GLN A 219 3.78 -2.16 -27.41
CA GLN A 219 5.16 -2.60 -27.14
C GLN A 219 5.21 -3.56 -25.95
N LEU A 220 4.57 -3.21 -24.84
CA LEU A 220 4.51 -4.03 -23.63
C LEU A 220 3.94 -5.43 -23.91
N VAL A 221 2.89 -5.53 -24.72
CA VAL A 221 2.28 -6.82 -25.11
C VAL A 221 3.24 -7.67 -25.96
N ARG A 222 4.00 -7.05 -26.88
CA ARG A 222 5.04 -7.77 -27.64
C ARG A 222 6.13 -8.31 -26.74
N ASP A 223 6.64 -7.48 -25.83
CA ASP A 223 7.74 -7.86 -24.93
C ASP A 223 7.30 -8.97 -23.95
N ALA A 224 6.06 -8.89 -23.44
CA ALA A 224 5.49 -9.93 -22.57
C ALA A 224 5.27 -11.27 -23.30
N LEU A 225 4.77 -11.24 -24.55
CA LEU A 225 4.60 -12.45 -25.36
C LEU A 225 5.94 -13.11 -25.71
N LEU A 226 6.98 -12.32 -25.97
CA LEU A 226 8.34 -12.84 -26.19
C LEU A 226 8.94 -13.44 -24.91
N ALA A 227 8.70 -12.83 -23.74
CA ALA A 227 9.15 -13.35 -22.46
C ALA A 227 8.44 -14.66 -22.06
N ALA A 228 7.18 -14.85 -22.47
CA ALA A 228 6.40 -16.06 -22.21
C ALA A 228 6.68 -17.25 -23.16
N GLN A 229 7.63 -17.10 -24.10
CA GLN A 229 8.06 -18.15 -25.03
C GLN A 229 9.33 -18.90 -24.59
N TRP A 230 9.79 -18.66 -23.35
CA TRP A 230 10.97 -19.28 -22.72
C TRP A 230 10.64 -19.80 -21.31
#